data_AF-A0A5C6M5G3-F1
#
_entry.id   AF-A0A5C6M5G3-F1
#
_cell.length_a   1.000
_cell.length_b   1.000
_cell.length_c   1.000
_cell.angle_alpha   90.00
_cell.angle_beta   90.00
_cell.angle_gamma   90.00
#
_symmetry.space_group_name_H-M   'P 1'
#
loop_
_entity.id
_entity.type
_entity.pdbx_description
1 polymer ?
#
loop_
_entity_poly.entity_id
_entity_poly.type
_entity_poly.pdbx_seq_one_letter_code
_entity_poly.pdbx_strand_id
1 'polypeptide(L)'
;MAACGRLCAALWWLLLLSGSVCGDEPTASYIFPAGGQRGTTVEFRVGGHYLHDGAAFHIEGATGAVVDRLQRQQETVWFEGPLLPLPDDQTTPETDAADDCPT
;
A
#
# COMPACT_ATOMS: atom_id res chain seq x y z
N MET A 1 19.42 22.95 -47.53
CA MET A 1 18.04 23.08 -47.05
C MET A 1 17.23 21.78 -47.12
N ALA A 2 17.42 20.89 -48.10
CA ALA A 2 16.63 19.64 -48.22
C ALA A 2 16.88 18.58 -47.11
N ALA A 3 18.08 18.52 -46.51
CA ALA A 3 18.40 17.53 -45.48
C ALA A 3 17.69 17.81 -44.12
N CYS A 4 17.52 19.09 -43.78
CA CYS A 4 16.87 19.51 -42.54
C CYS A 4 15.38 19.12 -42.52
N GLY A 5 14.67 19.29 -43.64
CA GLY A 5 13.25 18.89 -43.75
C GLY A 5 13.02 17.38 -43.61
N ARG A 6 13.94 16.56 -44.13
CA ARG A 6 13.86 15.08 -44.02
C ARG A 6 14.15 14.60 -42.59
N LEU A 7 15.10 15.24 -41.91
CA LEU A 7 15.39 14.99 -40.49
C LEU A 7 14.20 15.40 -39.60
N CYS A 8 13.61 16.57 -39.83
CA CYS A 8 12.42 17.01 -39.09
C CYS A 8 11.23 16.08 -39.31
N ALA A 9 10.96 15.66 -40.56
CA ALA A 9 9.87 14.75 -40.88
C ALA A 9 10.09 13.36 -40.24
N ALA A 10 11.31 12.84 -40.26
CA ALA A 10 11.65 11.57 -39.61
C ALA A 10 11.49 11.64 -38.09
N LEU A 11 11.91 12.75 -37.45
CA LEU A 11 11.74 12.94 -36.01
C LEU A 11 10.26 13.02 -35.62
N TRP A 12 9.45 13.71 -36.43
CA TRP A 12 8.00 13.81 -36.25
C TRP A 12 7.33 12.45 -36.36
N TRP A 13 7.73 11.65 -37.35
CA TRP A 13 7.24 10.29 -37.52
C TRP A 13 7.64 9.41 -36.33
N LEU A 14 8.89 9.51 -35.86
CA LEU A 14 9.36 8.76 -34.69
C LEU A 14 8.59 9.10 -33.41
N LEU A 15 8.23 10.38 -33.22
CA LEU A 15 7.42 10.83 -32.08
C LEU A 15 5.98 10.31 -32.18
N LEU A 16 5.41 10.23 -33.39
CA LEU A 16 4.08 9.64 -33.62
C LEU A 16 4.03 8.12 -33.40
N LEU A 17 5.16 7.43 -33.56
CA LEU A 17 5.30 6.00 -33.26
C LEU A 17 5.59 5.71 -31.78
N SER A 18 5.73 6.74 -30.93
CA SER A 18 5.93 6.54 -29.50
C SER A 18 4.64 6.02 -28.87
N GLY A 19 4.64 4.74 -28.49
CA GLY A 19 3.50 4.10 -27.84
C GLY A 19 3.23 4.69 -26.46
N SER A 20 1.98 4.62 -26.02
CA SER A 20 1.61 4.97 -24.64
C SER A 20 2.12 3.90 -23.68
N VAL A 21 2.92 4.30 -22.70
CA VAL A 21 3.22 3.47 -21.54
C VAL A 21 2.06 3.65 -20.56
N CYS A 22 1.24 2.62 -20.36
CA CYS A 22 0.28 2.58 -19.26
C CYS A 22 0.95 1.98 -18.03
N GLY A 23 0.70 2.59 -16.87
CA GLY A 23 0.96 1.94 -15.58
C GLY A 23 -0.12 0.92 -15.25
N ASP A 24 0.19 0.03 -14.30
CA ASP A 24 -0.80 -0.89 -13.75
C ASP A 24 -1.87 -0.12 -12.94
N GLU A 25 -3.12 -0.57 -13.02
CA GLU A 25 -4.22 0.04 -12.30
C GLU A 25 -4.10 -0.22 -10.79
N PRO A 26 -4.39 0.77 -9.92
CA PRO A 26 -4.38 0.55 -8.48
C PRO A 26 -5.39 -0.53 -8.08
N THR A 27 -4.95 -1.45 -7.22
CA THR A 27 -5.80 -2.52 -6.69
C THR A 27 -5.96 -2.36 -5.18
N ALA A 28 -7.13 -2.75 -4.66
CA ALA A 28 -7.37 -2.85 -3.22
C ALA A 28 -7.36 -4.31 -2.79
N SER A 29 -6.56 -4.64 -1.78
CA SER A 29 -6.42 -6.00 -1.23
C SER A 29 -7.07 -6.13 0.15
N TYR A 30 -7.05 -5.08 0.96
CA TYR A 30 -7.71 -5.08 2.27
C TYR A 30 -8.12 -3.67 2.71
N ILE A 31 -9.05 -3.61 3.65
CA ILE A 31 -9.45 -2.38 4.37
C ILE A 31 -9.35 -2.66 5.87
N PHE A 32 -8.72 -1.76 6.61
CA PHE A 32 -8.57 -1.85 8.06
C PHE A 32 -8.96 -0.55 8.75
N PRO A 33 -9.75 -0.58 9.84
CA PRO A 33 -10.39 -1.77 10.40
C PRO A 33 -11.50 -2.30 9.49
N ALA A 34 -11.83 -3.59 9.63
CA ALA A 34 -12.83 -4.25 8.78
C ALA A 34 -14.27 -3.72 8.98
N GLY A 35 -14.51 -2.91 10.02
CA GLY A 35 -15.82 -2.37 10.32
C GLY A 35 -15.78 -1.16 11.24
N GLY A 36 -16.94 -0.55 11.40
CA GLY A 36 -17.18 0.59 12.28
C GLY A 36 -18.53 0.46 12.99
N GLN A 37 -18.67 1.18 14.10
CA GLN A 37 -19.94 1.26 14.81
C GLN A 37 -20.91 2.17 14.04
N ARG A 38 -22.21 1.82 14.04
CA ARG A 38 -23.23 2.69 13.42
C ARG A 38 -23.24 4.06 14.08
N GLY A 39 -23.29 5.11 13.25
CA GLY A 39 -23.32 6.50 13.69
C GLY A 39 -21.95 7.06 14.10
N THR A 40 -20.86 6.31 13.93
CA THR A 40 -19.50 6.80 14.19
C THR A 40 -18.74 7.00 12.89
N THR A 41 -17.81 7.96 12.91
CA THR A 41 -16.80 8.13 11.87
C THR A 41 -15.62 7.23 12.20
N VAL A 42 -15.17 6.45 11.22
CA VAL A 42 -14.01 5.57 11.37
C VAL A 42 -12.97 5.98 10.35
N GLU A 43 -11.78 6.28 10.84
CA GLU A 43 -10.60 6.38 9.98
C GLU A 43 -10.19 4.98 9.56
N PHE A 44 -10.10 4.76 8.26
CA PHE A 44 -9.71 3.47 7.69
C PHE A 44 -8.52 3.63 6.75
N ARG A 45 -7.82 2.53 6.57
CA ARG A 45 -6.66 2.39 5.69
C ARG A 45 -6.99 1.31 4.66
N VAL A 46 -6.58 1.55 3.43
CA VAL A 46 -6.74 0.59 2.33
C VAL A 46 -5.35 0.12 1.94
N GLY A 47 -5.11 -1.18 2.05
CA GLY A 47 -3.89 -1.80 1.55
C GLY A 47 -4.11 -2.40 0.18
N GLY A 48 -3.10 -2.32 -0.67
CA GLY A 48 -3.20 -2.71 -2.07
C GLY A 48 -1.92 -2.43 -2.84
N HIS A 49 -2.02 -2.46 -4.17
CA HIS A 49 -0.85 -2.29 -5.05
C HIS A 49 -1.07 -1.13 -6.02
N TYR A 50 0.04 -0.54 -6.48
CA TYR A 50 0.07 0.48 -7.54
C TYR A 50 -0.68 1.78 -7.23
N LEU A 51 -1.00 2.04 -5.95
CA LEU A 51 -1.46 3.35 -5.49
C LEU A 51 -0.23 4.27 -5.39
N HIS A 52 0.10 4.95 -6.49
CA HIS A 52 1.22 5.91 -6.57
C HIS A 52 0.97 7.12 -5.66
N ASP A 53 0.38 8.21 -6.17
CA ASP A 53 0.07 9.38 -5.34
C ASP A 53 -1.33 9.28 -4.72
N GLY A 54 -2.30 8.79 -5.49
CA GLY A 54 -3.67 8.62 -5.06
C GLY A 54 -4.58 8.23 -6.21
N ALA A 55 -5.76 7.72 -5.88
CA ALA A 55 -6.74 7.24 -6.85
C ALA A 55 -8.16 7.56 -6.39
N ALA A 56 -9.08 7.68 -7.34
CA ALA A 56 -10.51 7.75 -7.03
C ALA A 56 -10.92 6.49 -6.28
N PHE A 57 -11.80 6.65 -5.29
CA PHE A 57 -12.23 5.58 -4.41
C PHE A 57 -13.73 5.66 -4.19
N HIS A 58 -14.38 4.51 -4.24
CA HIS A 58 -15.80 4.39 -3.97
C HIS A 58 -16.05 3.08 -3.21
N ILE A 59 -17.01 3.12 -2.28
CA ILE A 59 -17.52 1.94 -1.60
C ILE A 59 -18.95 1.74 -2.09
N GLU A 60 -19.19 0.64 -2.80
CA GLU A 60 -20.52 0.25 -3.20
C GLU A 60 -21.39 -0.04 -1.96
N GLY A 61 -22.61 0.50 -1.93
CA GLY A 61 -23.54 0.28 -0.82
C GLY A 61 -23.22 1.07 0.46
N ALA A 62 -22.31 2.04 0.42
CA ALA A 62 -22.10 2.94 1.54
C ALA A 62 -23.38 3.72 1.89
N THR A 63 -23.74 3.72 3.17
CA THR A 63 -24.94 4.40 3.71
C THR A 63 -24.64 5.76 4.34
N GLY A 64 -23.40 6.24 4.22
CA GLY A 64 -22.94 7.51 4.80
C GLY A 64 -21.88 8.19 3.93
N ALA A 65 -21.33 9.29 4.44
CA ALA A 65 -20.25 10.01 3.77
C ALA A 65 -18.97 9.15 3.75
N VAL A 66 -18.41 8.95 2.57
CA VAL A 66 -17.16 8.24 2.34
C VAL A 66 -16.22 9.16 1.56
N VAL A 67 -14.92 9.04 1.81
CA VAL A 67 -13.90 9.73 1.02
C VAL A 67 -13.96 9.29 -0.45
N ASP A 68 -13.81 10.23 -1.37
CA ASP A 68 -13.88 10.00 -2.81
C ASP A 68 -12.51 9.71 -3.44
N ARG A 69 -11.44 9.95 -2.69
CA ARG A 69 -10.07 9.77 -3.15
C ARG A 69 -9.17 9.22 -2.05
N LEU A 70 -8.47 8.13 -2.34
CA LEU A 70 -7.38 7.65 -1.50
C LEU A 70 -6.11 8.44 -1.78
N GLN A 71 -5.34 8.67 -0.71
CA GLN A 71 -4.02 9.27 -0.76
C GLN A 71 -3.01 8.23 -0.28
N ARG A 72 -1.80 8.24 -0.87
CA ARG A 72 -0.72 7.39 -0.38
C ARG A 72 -0.38 7.77 1.08
N GLN A 73 -0.38 6.77 1.95
CA GLN A 73 0.07 6.90 3.33
C GLN A 73 1.60 7.10 3.34
N GLN A 74 2.09 8.01 4.19
CA GLN A 74 3.52 8.34 4.27
C GLN A 74 4.36 7.18 4.81
N GLU A 75 3.79 6.40 5.74
CA GLU A 75 4.37 5.26 6.40
C GLU A 75 3.55 3.99 6.10
N THR A 76 4.20 2.99 5.50
CA THR A 76 3.56 1.69 5.27
C THR A 76 3.44 0.95 6.60
N VAL A 77 2.23 0.95 7.18
CA VAL A 77 1.94 0.17 8.38
C VAL A 77 1.62 -1.27 7.96
N TRP A 78 2.55 -2.18 8.22
CA TRP A 78 2.33 -3.62 8.06
C TRP A 78 1.46 -4.13 9.21
N PHE A 79 0.44 -4.90 8.87
CA PHE A 79 -0.34 -5.61 9.87
C PHE A 79 0.47 -6.84 10.30
N GLU A 80 1.28 -6.69 11.36
CA GLU A 80 2.15 -7.74 11.93
C GLU A 80 1.35 -8.93 12.54
N GLY A 81 0.02 -8.88 12.50
CA GLY A 81 -0.84 -9.81 13.22
C GLY A 81 -0.73 -9.62 14.74
N PRO A 82 -1.60 -10.28 15.52
CA PRO A 82 -1.43 -10.31 16.96
C PRO A 82 -0.11 -11.04 17.29
N LEU A 83 0.67 -10.50 18.22
CA LEU A 83 1.72 -11.29 18.88
C LEU A 83 1.05 -12.50 19.53
N LEU A 84 1.21 -13.66 18.92
CA LEU A 84 0.78 -14.92 19.51
C LEU A 84 1.78 -15.23 20.64
N PRO A 85 1.36 -15.22 21.92
CA PRO A 85 2.25 -15.68 22.98
C PRO A 85 2.67 -17.11 22.65
N LEU A 86 3.97 -17.37 22.74
CA LEU A 86 4.46 -18.73 22.60
C LEU A 86 3.84 -19.57 23.73
N PRO A 87 3.29 -20.77 23.44
CA PRO A 87 2.86 -21.65 24.51
C PRO A 87 4.06 -22.02 25.40
N ASP A 88 3.79 -22.33 26.66
CA ASP A 88 4.80 -22.44 27.73
C ASP A 88 5.93 -23.45 27.42
N ASP A 89 5.66 -24.43 26.56
CA ASP A 89 6.60 -25.45 26.08
C ASP A 89 7.60 -24.93 25.04
N GLN A 90 7.31 -23.79 24.41
CA GLN A 90 8.13 -23.15 23.38
C GLN A 90 8.93 -21.96 23.90
N THR A 91 8.67 -21.51 25.13
CA THR A 91 9.53 -20.56 25.84
C THR A 91 10.84 -21.25 26.23
N THR A 92 11.97 -20.68 25.81
CA THR A 92 13.27 -21.09 26.36
C THR A 92 13.25 -20.78 27.85
N PRO A 93 13.48 -21.76 28.74
CA PRO A 93 13.52 -21.49 30.16
C PRO A 93 14.64 -20.48 30.42
N GLU A 94 14.26 -19.31 30.94
CA GLU A 94 15.18 -18.31 31.47
C GLU A 94 15.96 -19.02 32.59
N THR A 95 17.18 -19.44 32.25
CA THR A 95 18.05 -20.10 33.20
C THR A 95 18.64 -18.99 34.06
N ASP A 96 18.16 -18.89 35.30
CA ASP A 96 18.72 -18.07 36.40
C ASP A 96 20.15 -18.54 36.78
N ALA A 97 21.06 -18.61 35.80
CA ALA A 97 22.46 -19.02 35.96
C ALA A 97 23.33 -17.83 36.42
N ALA A 98 22.91 -17.12 37.46
CA ALA A 98 23.70 -16.03 38.04
C ALA A 98 23.83 -16.04 39.57
N ASP A 99 23.27 -17.02 40.29
CA ASP A 99 23.27 -16.99 41.78
C ASP A 99 23.85 -18.24 42.49
N ASP A 100 24.75 -19.00 41.84
CA ASP A 100 25.56 -20.02 42.55
C ASP A 100 27.04 -19.93 42.15
N CYS A 101 27.73 -18.93 42.68
CA CYS A 101 29.19 -18.95 42.76
C CYS A 101 29.56 -19.28 44.23
N PRO A 102 30.01 -20.50 44.55
CA PRO A 102 30.36 -20.84 45.93
C PRO A 102 31.62 -20.06 46.35
N THR A 103 31.51 -19.32 47.46
CA THR A 103 32.62 -18.64 48.13
C THR A 103 33.38 -19.59 49.05
#